data_AF-A0A2E3XRC3-F1
#
_entry.id   AF-A0A2E3XRC3-F1
#
_cell.length_a   1.000
_cell.length_b   1.000
_cell.length_c   1.000
_cell.angle_alpha   90.00
_cell.angle_beta   90.00
_cell.angle_gamma   90.00
#
_symmetry.space_group_name_H-M   'P 1'
#
loop_
_entity.id
_entity.type
_entity.pdbx_description
1 polymer ?
#
loop_
_entity_poly.entity_id
_entity_poly.type
_entity_poly.pdbx_seq_one_letter_code
_entity_poly.pdbx_strand_id
1 'polypeptide(L)'
;MSQFSKKKFKLLLILILAMGVSSPVFALDLLKGEAAKRLFSEIFKQGGDIYCTAHYCKLSSECTFNKLDLSTPKFSCTINNEIQLDLDDSQSLFRSLYNSAQTADGNCTAHYCKLVSVCEYWKFGDDPYICEIK
;
A
#
# COMPACT_ATOMS: atom_id res chain seq x y z
N MET A 1 10.34 -7.98 -62.15
CA MET A 1 10.33 -7.01 -61.03
C MET A 1 9.32 -7.46 -59.98
N SER A 2 9.73 -7.73 -58.74
CA SER A 2 8.89 -7.43 -57.56
C SER A 2 9.73 -7.50 -56.27
N GLN A 3 10.63 -6.51 -56.12
CA GLN A 3 11.45 -6.30 -54.91
C GLN A 3 10.68 -5.60 -53.78
N PHE A 4 9.35 -5.50 -53.87
CA PHE A 4 8.54 -4.66 -52.98
C PHE A 4 7.99 -5.36 -51.72
N SER A 5 8.15 -6.68 -51.58
CA SER A 5 7.45 -7.44 -50.53
C SER A 5 8.28 -7.69 -49.25
N LYS A 6 9.62 -7.67 -49.31
CA LYS A 6 10.47 -8.08 -48.16
C LYS A 6 10.74 -6.99 -47.11
N LYS A 7 10.51 -5.72 -47.42
CA LYS A 7 10.78 -4.61 -46.48
C LYS A 7 9.68 -4.39 -45.45
N LYS A 8 8.42 -4.76 -45.74
CA LYS A 8 7.28 -4.54 -44.83
C LYS A 8 7.25 -5.53 -43.66
N PHE A 9 7.80 -6.74 -43.84
CA PHE A 9 7.78 -7.76 -42.80
C PHE A 9 8.81 -7.51 -41.68
N LYS A 10 9.95 -6.87 -42.00
CA LYS A 10 10.96 -6.50 -40.99
C LYS A 10 10.54 -5.33 -40.10
N LEU A 11 9.67 -4.44 -40.59
CA LEU A 11 9.20 -3.30 -39.80
C LEU A 11 8.20 -3.74 -38.71
N LEU A 12 7.42 -4.79 -38.97
CA LEU A 12 6.43 -5.29 -38.02
C LEU A 12 7.08 -5.98 -36.80
N LEU A 13 8.23 -6.64 -37.01
CA LEU A 13 8.92 -7.38 -35.94
C LEU A 13 9.63 -6.46 -34.94
N ILE A 14 9.97 -5.23 -35.34
CA ILE A 14 10.60 -4.23 -34.46
C ILE A 14 9.54 -3.58 -33.55
N LEU A 15 8.28 -3.48 -34.00
CA LEU A 15 7.21 -2.89 -33.18
C LEU A 15 6.80 -3.80 -32.00
N ILE A 16 6.93 -5.12 -32.15
CA ILE A 16 6.53 -6.09 -31.10
C ILE A 16 7.57 -6.13 -29.95
N LEU A 17 8.85 -5.84 -30.22
CA LEU A 17 9.85 -5.68 -29.15
C LEU A 17 9.75 -4.36 -28.37
N ALA A 18 8.99 -3.38 -28.87
CA ALA A 18 8.70 -2.14 -28.15
C ALA A 18 7.46 -2.24 -27.23
N MET A 19 6.75 -3.37 -27.25
CA MET A 19 5.83 -3.75 -26.16
C MET A 19 6.67 -4.31 -25.01
N GLY A 20 7.59 -3.47 -24.51
CA GLY A 20 8.20 -3.65 -23.22
C GLY A 20 7.06 -3.83 -22.23
N VAL A 21 6.98 -5.05 -21.69
CA VAL A 21 6.20 -5.38 -20.50
C VAL A 21 6.65 -4.39 -19.44
N SER A 22 5.93 -3.27 -19.34
CA SER A 22 5.99 -2.39 -18.19
C SER A 22 5.38 -3.20 -17.06
N SER A 23 6.23 -3.99 -16.40
CA SER A 23 5.88 -4.60 -15.12
C SER A 23 5.24 -3.51 -14.28
N PRO A 24 4.03 -3.70 -13.73
CA PRO A 24 3.48 -2.75 -12.79
C PRO A 24 4.47 -2.71 -11.62
N VAL A 25 5.24 -1.62 -11.57
CA VAL A 25 6.03 -1.30 -10.38
C VAL A 25 4.98 -0.99 -9.35
N PHE A 26 4.72 -1.94 -8.44
CA PHE A 26 3.90 -1.68 -7.27
C PHE A 26 4.53 -0.48 -6.56
N ALA A 27 3.87 0.66 -6.66
CA ALA A 27 4.35 1.89 -6.05
C ALA A 27 4.26 1.70 -4.54
N LEU A 28 5.42 1.80 -3.88
CA LEU A 28 5.54 1.72 -2.44
C LEU A 28 5.59 3.13 -1.89
N ASP A 29 4.66 3.48 -1.01
CA ASP A 29 4.69 4.76 -0.31
C ASP A 29 5.51 4.64 0.97
N LEU A 30 6.68 5.28 0.97
CA LEU A 30 7.57 5.34 2.12
C LEU A 30 7.46 6.69 2.83
N LEU A 31 7.02 6.67 4.08
CA LEU A 31 6.94 7.82 4.96
C LEU A 31 8.08 7.79 5.98
N LYS A 32 8.62 8.97 6.31
CA LYS A 32 9.66 9.16 7.33
C LYS A 32 9.34 10.35 8.24
N GLY A 33 10.04 10.44 9.36
CA GLY A 33 9.99 11.58 10.27
C GLY A 33 8.60 11.79 10.88
N GLU A 34 8.14 13.05 10.93
CA GLU A 34 6.88 13.41 11.61
C GLU A 34 5.64 12.81 10.94
N ALA A 35 5.64 12.59 9.62
CA ALA A 35 4.52 11.93 8.94
C ALA A 35 4.40 10.46 9.38
N ALA A 36 5.52 9.73 9.39
CA ALA A 36 5.56 8.34 9.85
C ALA A 36 5.21 8.22 11.35
N LYS A 37 5.72 9.13 12.18
CA LYS A 37 5.41 9.17 13.62
C LYS A 37 3.91 9.39 13.89
N ARG A 38 3.26 10.29 13.15
CA ARG A 38 1.82 10.53 13.27
C ARG A 38 1.04 9.27 12.93
N LEU A 39 1.36 8.63 11.80
CA LEU A 39 0.68 7.41 11.39
C LEU A 39 0.92 6.26 12.37
N PHE A 40 2.16 6.06 12.82
CA PHE A 40 2.50 5.08 13.87
C PHE A 40 1.65 5.31 15.13
N SER A 41 1.58 6.57 15.59
CA SER A 41 0.83 6.94 16.79
C SER A 41 -0.67 6.75 16.63
N GLU A 42 -1.19 6.96 15.43
CA GLU A 42 -2.59 6.75 15.10
C GLU A 42 -2.95 5.28 15.14
N ILE A 43 -2.17 4.42 14.46
CA ILE A 43 -2.36 2.96 14.52
C ILE A 43 -2.27 2.48 15.97
N PHE A 44 -1.28 2.94 16.73
CA PHE A 44 -1.11 2.55 18.12
C PHE A 44 -2.33 2.88 19.00
N LYS A 45 -2.94 4.05 18.79
CA LYS A 45 -4.10 4.50 19.59
C LYS A 45 -5.36 3.67 19.34
N GLN A 46 -5.49 3.06 18.16
CA GLN A 46 -6.65 2.22 17.81
C GLN A 46 -6.61 0.83 18.47
N GLY A 47 -5.54 0.52 19.21
CA GLY A 47 -5.35 -0.77 19.84
C GLY A 47 -4.45 -1.67 19.01
N GLY A 48 -3.45 -2.27 19.66
CA GLY A 48 -2.49 -3.15 19.02
C GLY A 48 -1.41 -3.51 20.02
N ASP A 49 -1.14 -4.80 20.21
CA ASP A 49 0.06 -5.21 20.93
C ASP A 49 1.26 -4.83 20.06
N ILE A 50 1.97 -3.77 20.44
CA ILE A 50 3.20 -3.41 19.76
C ILE A 50 4.23 -4.52 20.01
N TYR A 51 4.74 -5.08 18.92
CA TYR A 51 5.89 -5.97 18.96
C TYR A 51 7.16 -5.15 19.11
N CYS A 52 7.64 -5.00 20.35
CA CYS A 52 8.92 -4.36 20.65
C CYS A 52 10.03 -5.37 20.94
N THR A 53 11.20 -5.09 20.38
CA THR A 53 12.48 -5.67 20.81
C THR A 53 13.27 -4.62 21.61
N ALA A 54 14.51 -4.93 21.99
CA ALA A 54 15.42 -3.94 22.59
C ALA A 54 15.76 -2.77 21.65
N HIS A 55 15.55 -2.92 20.34
CA HIS A 55 16.04 -1.99 19.32
C HIS A 55 14.93 -1.29 18.53
N TYR A 56 13.81 -1.96 18.30
CA TYR A 56 12.71 -1.41 17.51
C TYR A 56 11.35 -1.90 17.99
N CYS A 57 10.31 -1.15 17.63
CA CYS A 57 8.92 -1.51 17.83
C CYS A 57 8.21 -1.52 16.47
N LYS A 58 7.34 -2.49 16.23
CA LYS A 58 6.66 -2.68 14.94
C LYS A 58 5.15 -2.77 15.10
N LEU A 59 4.46 -2.08 14.22
CA LEU A 59 3.00 -2.13 14.03
C LEU A 59 2.69 -2.41 12.56
N SER A 60 1.66 -3.21 12.34
CA SER A 60 1.09 -3.44 11.03
C SER A 60 -0.41 -3.27 11.08
N SER A 61 -0.97 -2.73 10.01
CA SER A 61 -2.42 -2.69 9.84
C SER A 61 -2.79 -3.10 8.42
N GLU A 62 -3.90 -3.80 8.30
CA GLU A 62 -4.52 -4.13 7.04
C GLU A 62 -5.92 -3.55 7.04
N CYS A 63 -6.20 -2.63 6.12
CA CYS A 63 -7.47 -1.95 6.01
C CYS A 63 -8.09 -2.16 4.64
N THR A 64 -9.37 -2.50 4.61
CA THR A 64 -10.14 -2.74 3.40
C THR A 64 -11.33 -1.78 3.31
N PHE A 65 -11.62 -1.35 2.09
CA PHE A 65 -12.83 -0.60 1.74
C PHE A 65 -13.58 -1.33 0.62
N ASN A 66 -14.79 -1.80 0.91
CA ASN A 66 -15.63 -2.52 -0.05
C ASN A 66 -16.61 -1.56 -0.72
N LYS A 67 -16.58 -1.48 -2.06
CA LYS A 67 -17.42 -0.55 -2.84
C LYS A 67 -18.78 -1.15 -3.22
N LEU A 68 -18.84 -2.48 -3.40
CA LEU A 68 -19.96 -3.13 -4.08
C LEU A 68 -20.62 -4.28 -3.30
N ASP A 69 -20.00 -4.75 -2.22
CA ASP A 69 -20.53 -5.86 -1.44
C ASP A 69 -21.27 -5.34 -0.20
N LEU A 70 -22.59 -5.55 -0.16
CA LEU A 70 -23.46 -5.19 0.98
C LEU A 70 -23.41 -6.22 2.12
N SER A 71 -22.84 -7.40 1.87
CA SER A 71 -22.73 -8.49 2.86
C SER A 71 -21.50 -8.35 3.76
N THR A 72 -20.52 -7.55 3.35
CA THR A 72 -19.33 -7.23 4.13
C THR A 72 -19.40 -5.81 4.71
N PRO A 73 -18.82 -5.56 5.89
CA PRO A 73 -18.61 -4.20 6.36
C PRO A 73 -17.91 -3.34 5.30
N LYS A 74 -18.40 -2.10 5.15
CA LYS A 74 -17.87 -1.16 4.16
C LYS A 74 -16.41 -0.80 4.40
N PHE A 75 -16.02 -0.71 5.68
CA PHE A 75 -14.64 -0.57 6.12
C PHE A 75 -14.32 -1.70 7.10
N SER A 76 -13.12 -2.25 7.00
CA SER A 76 -12.63 -3.25 7.95
C SER A 76 -11.12 -3.11 8.08
N CYS A 77 -10.64 -2.91 9.30
CA CYS A 77 -9.22 -2.85 9.62
C CYS A 77 -8.86 -3.90 10.68
N THR A 78 -7.71 -4.55 10.49
CA THR A 78 -7.09 -5.41 11.49
C THR A 78 -5.69 -4.91 11.81
N ILE A 79 -5.38 -4.75 13.09
CA ILE A 79 -4.04 -4.38 13.57
C ILE A 79 -3.30 -5.64 14.01
N ASN A 80 -2.07 -5.79 13.53
CA ASN A 80 -1.19 -6.92 13.76
C ASN A 80 -1.82 -8.29 13.47
N ASN A 81 -2.81 -8.33 12.58
CA ASN A 81 -3.63 -9.51 12.27
C ASN A 81 -4.38 -10.11 13.48
N GLU A 82 -4.53 -9.36 14.56
CA GLU A 82 -5.09 -9.83 15.83
C GLU A 82 -6.29 -8.99 16.28
N ILE A 83 -6.17 -7.66 16.18
CA ILE A 83 -7.18 -6.73 16.69
C ILE A 83 -8.03 -6.25 15.53
N GLN A 84 -9.26 -6.74 15.48
CA GLN A 84 -10.27 -6.24 14.56
C GLN A 84 -10.87 -4.95 15.13
N LEU A 85 -10.77 -3.86 14.37
CA LEU A 85 -11.38 -2.58 14.75
C LEU A 85 -12.87 -2.58 14.46
N ASP A 86 -13.61 -1.75 15.20
CA ASP A 86 -15.00 -1.46 14.85
C ASP A 86 -15.09 -0.65 13.55
N LEU A 87 -16.32 -0.39 13.09
CA LEU A 87 -16.55 0.26 11.80
C LEU A 87 -16.03 1.71 11.76
N ASP A 88 -16.20 2.47 12.84
CA ASP A 88 -15.87 3.89 12.89
C ASP A 88 -14.35 4.08 12.95
N ASP A 89 -13.67 3.28 13.78
CA ASP A 89 -12.22 3.26 13.86
C ASP A 89 -11.58 2.71 12.57
N SER A 90 -12.17 1.67 11.99
CA SER A 90 -11.75 1.15 10.67
C SER A 90 -11.85 2.22 9.58
N GLN A 91 -12.94 2.99 9.57
CA GLN A 91 -13.12 4.07 8.61
C GLN A 91 -12.08 5.18 8.80
N SER A 92 -11.86 5.59 10.06
CA SER A 92 -10.89 6.63 10.40
C SER A 92 -9.49 6.23 9.95
N LEU A 93 -9.04 5.03 10.34
CA LEU A 93 -7.71 4.53 10.02
C LEU A 93 -7.51 4.32 8.51
N PHE A 94 -8.51 3.77 7.80
CA PHE A 94 -8.44 3.63 6.34
C PHE A 94 -8.21 4.98 5.66
N ARG A 95 -8.93 6.03 6.09
CA ARG A 95 -8.80 7.38 5.50
C ARG A 95 -7.43 7.98 5.79
N SER A 96 -6.89 7.80 6.99
CA SER A 96 -5.56 8.30 7.34
C SER A 96 -4.47 7.61 6.54
N LEU A 97 -4.57 6.30 6.33
CA LEU A 97 -3.67 5.56 5.44
C LEU A 97 -3.77 6.06 4.01
N TYR A 98 -4.98 6.16 3.48
CA TYR A 98 -5.23 6.62 2.12
C TYR A 98 -4.70 8.05 1.88
N ASN A 99 -4.87 8.95 2.85
CA ASN A 99 -4.38 10.33 2.74
C ASN A 99 -2.87 10.46 2.93
N SER A 100 -2.26 9.54 3.68
CA SER A 100 -0.81 9.53 3.90
C SER A 100 -0.06 8.89 2.75
N ALA A 101 -0.73 8.01 2.01
CA ALA A 101 -0.21 7.42 0.79
C ALA A 101 -0.15 8.45 -0.35
N GLN A 102 1.03 8.61 -0.95
CA GLN A 102 1.25 9.52 -2.07
C GLN A 102 0.92 8.88 -3.42
N THR A 103 1.02 7.56 -3.49
CA THR A 103 0.88 6.74 -4.70
C THR A 103 0.03 5.49 -4.49
N ALA A 104 -0.59 5.29 -3.31
CA ALA A 104 -1.42 4.11 -3.04
C ALA A 104 -2.71 4.08 -3.86
N ASP A 105 -2.55 3.73 -5.12
CA ASP A 105 -3.42 2.78 -5.80
C ASP A 105 -3.24 1.34 -5.25
N GLY A 106 -2.63 1.21 -4.07
CA GLY A 106 -2.35 -0.01 -3.31
C GLY A 106 -3.56 -0.93 -3.27
N ASN A 107 -3.48 -1.98 -4.09
CA ASN A 107 -4.52 -2.97 -4.39
C ASN A 107 -5.96 -2.42 -4.50
N CYS A 108 -6.10 -1.18 -4.99
CA CYS A 108 -7.37 -0.54 -5.27
C CYS A 108 -7.90 -1.03 -6.63
N THR A 109 -9.08 -1.62 -6.64
CA THR A 109 -9.82 -2.01 -7.84
C THR A 109 -11.13 -1.24 -7.96
N ALA A 110 -11.92 -1.55 -9.00
CA ALA A 110 -13.29 -1.06 -9.14
C ALA A 110 -14.20 -1.55 -7.98
N HIS A 111 -13.87 -2.67 -7.34
CA HIS A 111 -14.74 -3.35 -6.37
C HIS A 111 -14.34 -3.14 -4.91
N TYR A 112 -13.05 -3.03 -4.65
CA TYR A 112 -12.52 -2.86 -3.29
C TYR A 112 -11.23 -2.05 -3.33
N CYS A 113 -10.76 -1.59 -2.17
CA CYS A 113 -9.39 -1.18 -1.99
C CYS A 113 -8.82 -1.76 -0.71
N LYS A 114 -7.55 -2.18 -0.74
CA LYS A 114 -6.85 -2.76 0.40
C LYS A 114 -5.53 -2.04 0.60
N LEU A 115 -5.40 -1.35 1.72
CA LEU A 115 -4.18 -0.68 2.15
C LEU A 115 -3.53 -1.50 3.26
N VAL A 116 -2.26 -1.82 3.11
CA VAL A 116 -1.44 -2.47 4.13
C VAL A 116 -0.38 -1.50 4.58
N SER A 117 -0.28 -1.26 5.88
CA SER A 117 0.76 -0.43 6.46
C SER A 117 1.67 -1.21 7.39
N VAL A 118 2.96 -0.87 7.35
CA VAL A 118 3.96 -1.38 8.27
C VAL A 118 4.74 -0.20 8.81
N CYS A 119 4.57 0.10 10.09
CA CYS A 119 5.25 1.19 10.76
C CYS A 119 6.25 0.65 11.79
N GLU A 120 7.46 1.19 11.75
CA GLU A 120 8.54 0.81 12.64
C GLU A 120 9.08 2.05 13.37
N TYR A 121 9.28 1.89 14.68
CA TYR A 121 10.01 2.83 15.50
C TYR A 121 11.38 2.23 15.87
N TRP A 122 12.48 2.86 15.47
CA TRP A 122 13.84 2.47 15.80
C TRP A 122 14.39 3.38 16.90
N LYS A 123 14.82 2.78 18.02
CA LYS A 123 15.32 3.52 19.20
C LYS A 123 16.58 4.35 18.90
N PHE A 124 17.37 3.89 17.93
CA PHE A 124 18.62 4.52 17.52
C PHE A 124 18.60 4.68 15.99
N GLY A 125 18.39 5.90 15.50
CA GLY A 125 18.39 6.23 14.08
C GLY A 125 18.08 7.71 13.83
N ASP A 126 18.56 8.23 12.69
CA ASP A 126 18.34 9.64 12.28
C ASP A 126 16.86 9.91 11.97
N ASP A 127 16.16 8.91 11.43
CA ASP A 127 14.71 8.88 11.22
C ASP A 127 14.11 7.74 12.06
N PRO A 128 13.81 7.96 13.35
CA PRO A 128 13.38 6.89 14.23
C PRO A 128 12.01 6.32 13.88
N TYR A 129 11.23 6.96 13.00
CA TYR A 129 9.93 6.45 12.54
C TYR A 129 9.93 6.30 11.03
N ILE A 130 9.57 5.10 10.58
CA ILE A 130 9.38 4.77 9.16
C ILE A 130 8.03 4.07 9.02
N CYS A 131 7.24 4.44 8.02
CA CYS A 131 6.04 3.71 7.65
C CYS A 131 6.05 3.39 6.16
N GLU A 132 5.79 2.14 5.82
CA GLU A 132 5.51 1.70 4.46
C GLU A 132 4.01 1.52 4.28
N ILE A 133 3.44 2.01 3.18
CA ILE A 133 2.05 1.78 2.78
C ILE A 133 2.03 1.11 1.40
N LYS A 134 1.22 0.05 1.26
CA LYS A 134 1.08 -0.83 0.08
C LYS A 134 -0.38 -1.06 -0.28
#